data_AF-A0A258B435-F1
#
_entry.id   AF-A0A258B435-F1
#
_cell.length_a   1.000
_cell.length_b   1.000
_cell.length_c   1.000
_cell.angle_alpha   90.00
_cell.angle_beta   90.00
_cell.angle_gamma   90.00
#
_symmetry.space_group_name_H-M   'P 1'
#
loop_
_entity.id
_entity.type
_entity.pdbx_description
1 polymer ?
#
loop_
_entity_poly.entity_id
_entity_poly.type
_entity_poly.pdbx_seq_one_letter_code
_entity_poly.pdbx_strand_id
1 'polypeptide(L)'
;MKHIACLLLMVASFTSAHAQQQRAPAGVKALRDLVYVEGGHERNKLDLYLPEKAEGPLPLIIWVHGGGWQNGSKDGCPPLRAGYVAQGYAVASINYRLSGQAVFPAQIEDCKAAIRWLRAHAKEYALDPQRFGVWGSSAGGHLVALIGTSGDVKEFDVGANLDQSSRVQAVCDYYGPTDFTVFVTTPGYESHATDVSPEAKLIGGAVMQNKDKAARVNPITYVTKDDPPFLMVHGDKDPTVPINQSQLLFQALKKTEVSAHFHTIHGAGHGGPGFVGKNIEEMVSQFFAERLKSSSAKTEALTTESTADATLMERDPRTGVPPTGGRRSIPWEAITGRNDKDKDGKVSKEEFSGPPQLFKLLDQNSDGMLEQSEHEAFVNRPGPRP
;
A
#
# COMPACT_ATOMS: atom_id res chain seq x y z
N MET A 1 7.66 61.08 26.55
CA MET A 1 6.56 60.67 25.65
C MET A 1 6.97 61.04 24.23
N LYS A 2 7.16 60.17 23.23
CA LYS A 2 7.03 58.73 23.02
C LYS A 2 8.10 58.36 21.98
N HIS A 3 8.72 57.20 22.16
CA HIS A 3 9.63 56.57 21.20
C HIS A 3 8.86 56.17 19.93
N ILE A 4 9.46 56.34 18.75
CA ILE A 4 9.11 55.57 17.55
C ILE A 4 10.40 54.96 17.02
N ALA A 5 10.50 53.65 17.20
CA ALA A 5 11.60 52.81 16.76
C ALA A 5 11.46 52.48 15.27
N CYS A 6 12.56 52.60 14.53
CA CYS A 6 12.71 52.02 13.18
C CYS A 6 12.61 50.50 13.27
N LEU A 7 11.51 49.94 12.75
CA LEU A 7 11.33 48.51 12.60
C LEU A 7 12.11 48.04 11.36
N LEU A 8 13.27 47.39 11.58
CA LEU A 8 13.91 46.57 10.56
C LEU A 8 12.97 45.41 10.20
N LEU A 9 12.47 45.40 8.96
CA LEU A 9 11.87 44.23 8.36
C LEU A 9 12.96 43.18 8.09
N MET A 10 13.09 42.21 8.99
CA MET A 10 13.74 40.93 8.66
C MET A 10 12.89 40.24 7.61
N VAL A 11 13.43 40.12 6.39
CA VAL A 11 12.94 39.17 5.40
C VAL A 11 13.29 37.77 5.93
N ALA A 12 12.33 37.13 6.58
CA ALA A 12 12.44 35.72 6.91
C ALA A 12 12.39 34.92 5.61
N SER A 13 13.55 34.46 5.15
CA SER A 13 13.67 33.45 4.10
C SER A 13 12.85 32.23 4.51
N PHE A 14 11.71 32.02 3.87
CA PHE A 14 11.00 30.75 3.90
C PHE A 14 11.86 29.72 3.17
N THR A 15 12.82 29.12 3.87
CA THR A 15 13.40 27.85 3.42
C THR A 15 12.30 26.80 3.55
N SER A 16 11.64 26.56 2.42
CA SER A 16 10.82 25.39 2.16
C SER A 16 11.47 24.16 2.79
N ALA A 17 10.78 23.59 3.77
CA ALA A 17 11.08 22.28 4.32
C ALA A 17 11.12 21.26 3.17
N HIS A 18 12.31 21.03 2.64
CA HIS A 18 12.58 19.87 1.82
C HIS A 18 12.34 18.68 2.73
N ALA A 19 11.20 17.99 2.52
CA ALA A 19 11.05 16.62 2.96
C ALA A 19 12.35 15.91 2.60
N GLN A 20 13.07 15.44 3.63
CA GLN A 20 14.36 14.80 3.48
C GLN A 20 14.15 13.57 2.58
N GLN A 21 14.41 13.73 1.28
CA GLN A 21 14.20 12.70 0.27
C GLN A 21 14.98 11.47 0.72
N GLN A 22 14.29 10.38 1.02
CA GLN A 22 14.94 9.12 1.33
C GLN A 22 15.85 8.77 0.15
N ARG A 23 17.16 8.65 0.44
CA ARG A 23 18.14 8.19 -0.55
C ARG A 23 17.71 6.82 -1.05
N ALA A 24 17.83 6.62 -2.36
CA ALA A 24 17.62 5.30 -2.95
C ALA A 24 18.61 4.28 -2.33
N PRO A 25 18.24 3.00 -2.25
CA PRO A 25 19.17 1.95 -1.85
C PRO A 25 20.42 1.96 -2.75
N ALA A 26 21.55 1.47 -2.23
CA ALA A 26 22.78 1.37 -3.01
C ALA A 26 22.56 0.51 -4.28
N GLY A 27 23.14 0.92 -5.41
CA GLY A 27 22.98 0.23 -6.69
C GLY A 27 21.64 0.50 -7.40
N VAL A 28 20.80 1.38 -6.86
CA VAL A 28 19.50 1.77 -7.44
C VAL A 28 19.55 3.22 -7.94
N LYS A 29 19.34 3.40 -9.25
CA LYS A 29 19.04 4.70 -9.86
C LYS A 29 17.56 5.01 -9.66
N ALA A 30 17.26 6.07 -8.92
CA ALA A 30 15.90 6.57 -8.72
C ALA A 30 15.61 7.77 -9.63
N LEU A 31 14.60 7.65 -10.48
CA LEU A 31 14.00 8.73 -11.26
C LEU A 31 12.67 9.09 -10.59
N ARG A 32 12.59 10.27 -9.98
CA ARG A 32 11.43 10.67 -9.19
C ARG A 32 10.54 11.66 -9.94
N ASP A 33 9.27 11.66 -9.57
CA ASP A 33 8.28 12.64 -10.02
C ASP A 33 8.13 12.74 -11.55
N LEU A 34 8.30 11.61 -12.25
CA LEU A 34 8.09 11.49 -13.68
C LEU A 34 6.61 11.69 -13.99
N VAL A 35 6.30 12.70 -14.79
CA VAL A 35 4.91 13.04 -15.17
C VAL A 35 4.46 12.09 -16.27
N TYR A 36 3.40 11.31 -16.00
CA TYR A 36 2.88 10.33 -16.97
C TYR A 36 1.63 10.80 -17.73
N VAL A 37 1.03 11.93 -17.31
CA VAL A 37 0.01 12.67 -18.07
C VAL A 37 0.44 14.12 -18.16
N GLU A 38 0.94 14.55 -19.32
CA GLU A 38 1.36 15.92 -19.55
C GLU A 38 0.16 16.88 -19.43
N GLY A 39 0.33 17.98 -18.69
CA GLY A 39 -0.76 18.92 -18.38
C GLY A 39 -1.87 18.33 -17.50
N GLY A 40 -1.69 17.10 -16.98
CA GLY A 40 -2.65 16.42 -16.12
C GLY A 40 -2.67 16.94 -14.69
N HIS A 41 -3.35 16.19 -13.81
CA HIS A 41 -3.40 16.48 -12.39
C HIS A 41 -2.00 16.36 -11.76
N GLU A 42 -1.71 17.11 -10.69
CA GLU A 42 -0.39 17.08 -10.01
C GLU A 42 0.04 15.70 -9.51
N ARG A 43 -0.94 14.81 -9.31
CA ARG A 43 -0.78 13.41 -8.90
C ARG A 43 -0.47 12.47 -10.06
N ASN A 44 -0.55 12.90 -11.32
CA ASN A 44 -0.17 12.07 -12.46
C ASN A 44 1.35 11.95 -12.59
N LYS A 45 1.98 11.45 -11.52
CA LYS A 45 3.41 11.28 -11.34
C LYS A 45 3.73 9.87 -10.85
N LEU A 46 4.88 9.36 -11.26
CA LEU A 46 5.44 8.12 -10.77
C LEU A 46 6.91 8.27 -10.40
N ASP A 47 7.40 7.35 -9.58
CA ASP A 47 8.83 7.14 -9.37
C ASP A 47 9.23 5.84 -10.06
N LEU A 48 10.35 5.85 -10.76
CA LEU A 48 10.93 4.70 -11.43
C LEU A 48 12.31 4.39 -10.85
N TYR A 49 12.50 3.14 -10.44
CA TYR A 49 13.71 2.63 -9.82
C TYR A 49 14.32 1.58 -10.73
N LEU A 50 15.57 1.81 -11.12
CA LEU A 50 16.32 0.99 -12.06
C LEU A 50 17.63 0.52 -11.41
N PRO A 51 18.15 -0.66 -11.76
CA PRO A 51 19.52 -1.01 -11.40
C PRO A 51 20.48 -0.03 -12.10
N GLU A 52 21.60 0.32 -11.46
CA GLU A 52 22.62 1.20 -12.07
C GLU A 52 23.20 0.61 -13.37
N LYS A 53 23.21 -0.72 -13.47
CA LYS A 53 23.61 -1.47 -14.66
C LYS A 53 22.55 -2.52 -14.97
N ALA A 54 22.10 -2.54 -16.21
CA ALA A 54 21.19 -3.56 -16.72
C ALA A 54 21.89 -4.32 -17.85
N GLU A 55 21.75 -5.64 -17.87
CA GLU A 55 22.31 -6.52 -18.91
C GLU A 55 21.40 -6.62 -20.14
N GLY A 56 20.21 -5.99 -20.11
CA GLY A 56 19.22 -5.97 -21.19
C GLY A 56 17.89 -5.36 -20.73
N PRO A 57 16.83 -5.43 -21.56
CA PRO A 57 15.49 -4.97 -21.20
C PRO A 57 14.96 -5.67 -19.93
N LEU A 58 14.52 -4.88 -18.97
CA LEU A 58 14.11 -5.33 -17.64
C LEU A 58 12.60 -5.61 -17.59
N PRO A 59 12.17 -6.71 -16.95
CA PRO A 59 10.78 -6.83 -16.53
C PRO A 59 10.46 -5.76 -15.48
N LEU A 60 9.22 -5.26 -15.49
CA LEU A 60 8.78 -4.16 -14.63
C LEU A 60 7.73 -4.63 -13.63
N ILE A 61 7.90 -4.26 -12.35
CA ILE A 61 6.86 -4.38 -11.33
C ILE A 61 6.33 -2.98 -11.01
N ILE A 62 5.03 -2.77 -11.14
CA ILE A 62 4.37 -1.49 -10.88
C ILE A 62 3.58 -1.60 -9.58
N TRP A 63 3.98 -0.81 -8.58
CA TRP A 63 3.31 -0.70 -7.31
C TRP A 63 2.18 0.33 -7.35
N VAL A 64 1.00 -0.06 -6.85
CA VAL A 64 -0.18 0.81 -6.68
C VAL A 64 -0.54 0.86 -5.20
N HIS A 65 -0.44 2.05 -4.60
CA HIS A 65 -0.65 2.22 -3.17
C HIS A 65 -2.12 2.04 -2.75
N GLY A 66 -2.33 1.54 -1.53
CA GLY A 66 -3.63 1.57 -0.85
C GLY A 66 -3.98 2.94 -0.26
N GLY A 67 -4.97 3.00 0.62
CA GLY A 67 -5.42 4.25 1.26
C GLY A 67 -6.89 4.60 1.00
N GLY A 68 -7.73 3.58 0.75
CA GLY A 68 -9.18 3.74 0.56
C GLY A 68 -9.54 4.72 -0.56
N TRP A 69 -8.70 4.81 -1.59
CA TRP A 69 -8.74 5.80 -2.68
C TRP A 69 -8.76 7.27 -2.26
N GLN A 70 -8.70 7.56 -0.96
CA GLN A 70 -8.82 8.88 -0.35
C GLN A 70 -7.48 9.44 0.08
N ASN A 71 -6.48 8.57 0.25
CA ASN A 71 -5.16 8.90 0.79
C ASN A 71 -4.07 8.06 0.11
N GLY A 72 -2.82 8.33 0.49
CA GLY A 72 -1.63 7.58 0.08
C GLY A 72 -0.82 8.29 -1.01
N SER A 73 0.36 7.74 -1.27
CA SER A 73 1.26 8.23 -2.32
C SER A 73 2.19 7.12 -2.82
N LYS A 74 2.88 7.40 -3.92
CA LYS A 74 3.97 6.61 -4.50
C LYS A 74 5.20 6.45 -3.60
N ASP A 75 5.29 7.17 -2.49
CA ASP A 75 6.50 7.18 -1.65
C ASP A 75 6.68 5.86 -0.89
N GLY A 76 5.58 5.16 -0.58
CA GLY A 76 5.59 3.83 0.00
C GLY A 76 5.64 2.75 -1.07
N CYS A 77 6.82 2.20 -1.37
CA CYS A 77 7.01 1.18 -2.41
C CYS A 77 7.54 -0.15 -1.83
N PRO A 78 6.68 -1.11 -1.45
CA PRO A 78 7.08 -2.44 -0.98
C PRO A 78 8.04 -3.19 -1.93
N PRO A 79 7.84 -3.22 -3.26
CA PRO A 79 8.78 -3.92 -4.15
C PRO A 79 10.20 -3.35 -4.11
N LEU A 80 10.34 -2.02 -3.97
CA LEU A 80 11.65 -1.39 -3.80
C LEU A 80 12.29 -1.82 -2.46
N ARG A 81 11.52 -1.80 -1.37
CA ARG A 81 12.00 -2.20 -0.03
C ARG A 81 12.38 -3.68 0.05
N ALA A 82 11.67 -4.53 -0.67
CA ALA A 82 11.95 -5.96 -0.80
C ALA A 82 13.09 -6.28 -1.79
N GLY A 83 13.76 -5.26 -2.34
CA GLY A 83 14.98 -5.45 -3.13
C GLY A 83 14.75 -6.00 -4.53
N TYR A 84 13.56 -5.86 -5.13
CA TYR A 84 13.28 -6.38 -6.47
C TYR A 84 14.19 -5.75 -7.55
N VAL A 85 14.69 -4.53 -7.33
CA VAL A 85 15.68 -3.92 -8.23
C VAL A 85 16.98 -4.73 -8.27
N ALA A 86 17.49 -5.16 -7.10
CA ALA A 86 18.67 -6.00 -7.00
C ALA A 86 18.43 -7.42 -7.57
N GLN A 87 17.17 -7.84 -7.64
CA GLN A 87 16.79 -9.10 -8.28
C GLN A 87 16.68 -8.96 -9.82
N GLY A 88 16.97 -7.82 -10.42
CA GLY A 88 16.92 -7.63 -11.88
C GLY A 88 15.53 -7.27 -12.42
N TYR A 89 14.71 -6.58 -11.62
CA TYR A 89 13.51 -5.91 -12.09
C TYR A 89 13.72 -4.40 -12.16
N ALA A 90 13.01 -3.73 -13.06
CA ALA A 90 12.65 -2.34 -12.84
C ALA A 90 11.46 -2.29 -11.86
N VAL A 91 11.36 -1.22 -11.06
CA VAL A 91 10.21 -1.00 -10.17
C VAL A 91 9.67 0.39 -10.40
N ALA A 92 8.37 0.50 -10.70
CA ALA A 92 7.66 1.77 -10.71
C ALA A 92 6.71 1.86 -9.53
N SER A 93 6.56 3.04 -8.93
CA SER A 93 5.56 3.33 -7.91
C SER A 93 4.72 4.51 -8.38
N ILE A 94 3.41 4.33 -8.52
CA ILE A 94 2.56 5.32 -9.18
C ILE A 94 1.62 6.00 -8.18
N ASN A 95 1.38 7.30 -8.39
CA ASN A 95 0.21 7.98 -7.84
C ASN A 95 -0.97 7.87 -8.82
N TYR A 96 -2.17 8.02 -8.28
CA TYR A 96 -3.43 8.22 -9.01
C TYR A 96 -4.25 9.31 -8.30
N ARG A 97 -5.20 9.97 -8.98
CA ARG A 97 -6.12 10.96 -8.40
C ARG A 97 -6.96 10.32 -7.30
N LEU A 98 -7.07 11.00 -6.16
CA LEU A 98 -7.85 10.51 -5.02
C LEU A 98 -9.35 10.79 -5.23
N SER A 99 -10.23 10.05 -4.55
CA SER A 99 -11.69 10.17 -4.72
C SER A 99 -12.24 11.55 -4.34
N GLY A 100 -11.55 12.27 -3.44
CA GLY A 100 -11.86 13.69 -3.15
C GLY A 100 -11.47 14.68 -4.25
N GLN A 101 -10.67 14.25 -5.23
CA GLN A 101 -10.23 15.06 -6.37
C GLN A 101 -11.03 14.71 -7.64
N ALA A 102 -11.31 13.43 -7.86
CA ALA A 102 -12.12 12.95 -8.96
C ALA A 102 -12.77 11.60 -8.59
N VAL A 103 -14.04 11.41 -8.94
CA VAL A 103 -14.72 10.12 -8.81
C VAL A 103 -14.26 9.13 -9.88
N PHE A 104 -14.51 7.84 -9.65
CA PHE A 104 -14.29 6.78 -10.62
C PHE A 104 -15.00 7.10 -11.96
N PRO A 105 -14.38 6.87 -13.14
CA PRO A 105 -13.20 6.03 -13.39
C PRO A 105 -11.81 6.70 -13.31
N ALA A 106 -11.69 7.92 -12.76
CA ALA A 106 -10.44 8.67 -12.77
C ALA A 106 -9.21 7.88 -12.26
N GLN A 107 -9.39 7.06 -11.22
CA GLN A 107 -8.32 6.26 -10.62
C GLN A 107 -7.78 5.19 -11.57
N ILE A 108 -8.68 4.43 -12.23
CA ILE A 108 -8.26 3.37 -13.16
C ILE A 108 -7.70 3.95 -14.44
N GLU A 109 -8.25 5.07 -14.92
CA GLU A 109 -7.71 5.83 -16.05
C GLU A 109 -6.27 6.26 -15.80
N ASP A 110 -5.99 6.80 -14.61
CA ASP A 110 -4.65 7.22 -14.19
C ASP A 110 -3.67 6.03 -14.14
N CYS A 111 -4.08 4.91 -13.54
CA CYS A 111 -3.25 3.71 -13.49
C CYS A 111 -2.93 3.16 -14.90
N LYS A 112 -3.94 3.08 -15.78
CA LYS A 112 -3.74 2.64 -17.15
C LYS A 112 -2.89 3.61 -17.97
N ALA A 113 -3.07 4.92 -17.79
CA ALA A 113 -2.22 5.93 -18.41
C ALA A 113 -0.76 5.79 -17.99
N ALA A 114 -0.48 5.53 -16.71
CA ALA A 114 0.87 5.27 -16.22
C ALA A 114 1.49 4.03 -16.89
N ILE A 115 0.74 2.94 -17.04
CA ILE A 115 1.19 1.72 -17.74
C ILE A 115 1.54 2.01 -19.21
N ARG A 116 0.64 2.71 -19.93
CA ARG A 116 0.87 3.08 -21.33
C ARG A 116 2.07 4.01 -21.48
N TRP A 117 2.23 4.97 -20.58
CA TRP A 117 3.38 5.86 -20.56
C TRP A 117 4.70 5.09 -20.34
N LEU A 118 4.75 4.18 -19.35
CA LEU A 118 5.92 3.33 -19.11
C LEU A 118 6.25 2.46 -20.32
N ARG A 119 5.22 1.96 -21.02
CA ARG A 119 5.38 1.17 -22.25
C ARG A 119 5.89 2.02 -23.42
N ALA A 120 5.40 3.24 -23.60
CA ALA A 120 5.90 4.20 -24.60
C ALA A 120 7.38 4.56 -24.37
N HIS A 121 7.81 4.65 -23.11
CA HIS A 121 9.19 5.00 -22.72
C HIS A 121 10.07 3.77 -22.45
N ALA A 122 9.61 2.56 -22.83
CA ALA A 122 10.32 1.32 -22.50
C ALA A 122 11.76 1.31 -23.03
N LYS A 123 12.00 1.83 -24.25
CA LYS A 123 13.35 1.93 -24.81
C LYS A 123 14.25 2.88 -24.02
N GLU A 124 13.72 4.01 -23.56
CA GLU A 124 14.48 5.02 -22.80
C GLU A 124 14.94 4.46 -21.46
N TYR A 125 14.08 3.71 -20.79
CA TYR A 125 14.34 3.17 -19.44
C TYR A 125 14.81 1.72 -19.44
N ALA A 126 15.16 1.17 -20.61
CA ALA A 126 15.55 -0.23 -20.80
C ALA A 126 14.54 -1.21 -20.15
N LEU A 127 13.25 -0.97 -20.35
CA LEU A 127 12.15 -1.85 -19.92
C LEU A 127 11.79 -2.79 -21.07
N ASP A 128 11.32 -3.98 -20.70
CA ASP A 128 10.68 -4.89 -21.64
C ASP A 128 9.17 -4.66 -21.65
N PRO A 129 8.59 -4.09 -22.72
CA PRO A 129 7.17 -3.72 -22.77
C PRO A 129 6.22 -4.93 -22.70
N GLN A 130 6.74 -6.14 -22.87
CA GLN A 130 5.97 -7.40 -22.81
C GLN A 130 5.99 -8.06 -21.43
N ARG A 131 6.71 -7.51 -20.44
CA ARG A 131 6.90 -8.15 -19.13
C ARG A 131 6.60 -7.19 -17.98
N PHE A 132 5.37 -6.68 -17.94
CA PHE A 132 4.89 -5.75 -16.90
C PHE A 132 3.96 -6.48 -15.93
N GLY A 133 4.33 -6.52 -14.65
CA GLY A 133 3.45 -6.96 -13.56
C GLY A 133 2.99 -5.79 -12.70
N VAL A 134 1.86 -5.96 -12.03
CA VAL A 134 1.32 -4.98 -11.07
C VAL A 134 1.17 -5.62 -9.69
N TRP A 135 1.39 -4.81 -8.66
CA TRP A 135 1.20 -5.20 -7.26
C TRP A 135 0.54 -4.03 -6.51
N GLY A 136 -0.51 -4.32 -5.73
CA GLY A 136 -1.13 -3.31 -4.89
C GLY A 136 -1.72 -3.91 -3.62
N SER A 137 -2.04 -3.05 -2.65
CA SER A 137 -2.73 -3.45 -1.42
C SER A 137 -4.00 -2.64 -1.15
N SER A 138 -5.02 -3.26 -0.57
CA SER A 138 -6.29 -2.60 -0.23
C SER A 138 -6.91 -1.93 -1.46
N ALA A 139 -7.20 -0.62 -1.42
CA ALA A 139 -7.59 0.18 -2.59
C ALA A 139 -6.65 0.03 -3.80
N GLY A 140 -5.35 -0.14 -3.58
CA GLY A 140 -4.39 -0.43 -4.64
C GLY A 140 -4.49 -1.86 -5.15
N GLY A 141 -4.83 -2.81 -4.26
CA GLY A 141 -5.15 -4.21 -4.59
C GLY A 141 -6.37 -4.30 -5.53
N HIS A 142 -7.42 -3.54 -5.20
CA HIS A 142 -8.58 -3.33 -6.06
C HIS A 142 -8.18 -2.78 -7.44
N LEU A 143 -7.37 -1.71 -7.48
CA LEU A 143 -6.96 -1.11 -8.75
C LEU A 143 -6.11 -2.07 -9.59
N VAL A 144 -5.20 -2.85 -9.00
CA VAL A 144 -4.42 -3.83 -9.78
C VAL A 144 -5.26 -5.02 -10.26
N ALA A 145 -6.25 -5.44 -9.47
CA ALA A 145 -7.22 -6.43 -9.92
C ALA A 145 -8.06 -5.90 -11.10
N LEU A 146 -8.48 -4.63 -11.02
CA LEU A 146 -9.20 -3.98 -12.12
C LEU A 146 -8.32 -3.81 -13.35
N ILE A 147 -7.04 -3.43 -13.20
CA ILE A 147 -6.08 -3.36 -14.32
C ILE A 147 -5.98 -4.72 -15.03
N GLY A 148 -5.87 -5.81 -14.26
CA GLY A 148 -5.74 -7.16 -14.81
C GLY A 148 -6.97 -7.61 -15.59
N THR A 149 -8.15 -7.45 -14.99
CA THR A 149 -9.44 -7.90 -15.56
C THR A 149 -9.96 -6.97 -16.66
N SER A 150 -9.57 -5.70 -16.66
CA SER A 150 -10.04 -4.71 -17.64
C SER A 150 -9.08 -4.48 -18.81
N GLY A 151 -8.14 -5.39 -19.08
CA GLY A 151 -7.08 -5.22 -20.08
C GLY A 151 -7.55 -4.76 -21.47
N ASP A 152 -8.74 -5.21 -21.89
CA ASP A 152 -9.34 -4.89 -23.19
C ASP A 152 -10.51 -3.89 -23.11
N VAL A 153 -10.80 -3.38 -21.91
CA VAL A 153 -11.86 -2.39 -21.68
C VAL A 153 -11.33 -1.00 -22.07
N LYS A 154 -11.63 -0.60 -23.31
CA LYS A 154 -11.18 0.66 -23.92
C LYS A 154 -11.78 1.92 -23.30
N GLU A 155 -12.92 1.81 -22.60
CA GLU A 155 -13.53 2.96 -21.94
C GLU A 155 -12.63 3.58 -20.86
N PHE A 156 -11.72 2.78 -20.27
CA PHE A 156 -10.75 3.26 -19.28
C PHE A 156 -9.42 3.71 -19.89
N ASP A 157 -9.24 3.56 -21.20
CA ASP A 157 -8.04 4.00 -21.93
C ASP A 157 -8.26 5.41 -22.49
N VAL A 158 -7.98 6.43 -21.66
CA VAL A 158 -8.11 7.85 -22.03
C VAL A 158 -6.78 8.60 -21.94
N GLY A 159 -6.66 9.70 -22.69
CA GLY A 159 -5.46 10.56 -22.68
C GLY A 159 -4.42 10.16 -23.73
N ALA A 160 -3.14 10.24 -23.37
CA ALA A 160 -2.02 10.01 -24.28
C ALA A 160 -1.62 8.52 -24.38
N ASN A 161 -0.72 8.24 -25.34
CA ASN A 161 -0.12 6.92 -25.59
C ASN A 161 -1.17 5.81 -25.84
N LEU A 162 -2.28 6.12 -26.50
CA LEU A 162 -3.38 5.17 -26.77
C LEU A 162 -3.01 4.08 -27.78
N ASP A 163 -1.94 4.29 -28.54
CA ASP A 163 -1.29 3.29 -29.38
C ASP A 163 -0.56 2.21 -28.57
N GLN A 164 -0.27 2.48 -27.30
CA GLN A 164 0.31 1.51 -26.38
C GLN A 164 -0.78 0.73 -25.64
N SER A 165 -0.57 -0.57 -25.45
CA SER A 165 -1.47 -1.38 -24.62
C SER A 165 -1.42 -0.93 -23.16
N SER A 166 -2.50 -1.08 -22.40
CA SER A 166 -2.51 -1.00 -20.93
C SER A 166 -2.53 -2.38 -20.25
N ARG A 167 -2.44 -3.48 -21.01
CA ARG A 167 -2.42 -4.84 -20.46
C ARG A 167 -1.16 -5.09 -19.63
N VAL A 168 -1.28 -5.98 -18.66
CA VAL A 168 -0.21 -6.46 -17.79
C VAL A 168 -0.15 -7.99 -17.87
N GLN A 169 0.98 -8.57 -17.45
CA GLN A 169 1.28 -9.99 -17.54
C GLN A 169 1.18 -10.73 -16.20
N ALA A 170 1.07 -10.00 -15.08
CA ALA A 170 0.93 -10.58 -13.75
C ALA A 170 0.24 -9.59 -12.80
N VAL A 171 -0.63 -10.09 -11.92
CA VAL A 171 -1.31 -9.29 -10.90
C VAL A 171 -1.06 -9.89 -9.51
N CYS A 172 -0.51 -9.09 -8.60
CA CYS A 172 -0.42 -9.42 -7.18
C CYS A 172 -1.36 -8.51 -6.38
N ASP A 173 -2.46 -9.05 -5.90
CA ASP A 173 -3.49 -8.35 -5.12
C ASP A 173 -3.37 -8.70 -3.64
N TYR A 174 -3.05 -7.71 -2.81
CA TYR A 174 -3.13 -7.84 -1.36
C TYR A 174 -4.46 -7.27 -0.87
N TYR A 175 -5.38 -8.16 -0.46
CA TYR A 175 -6.64 -7.85 0.21
C TYR A 175 -7.45 -6.70 -0.43
N GLY A 176 -7.52 -6.66 -1.77
CA GLY A 176 -8.33 -5.71 -2.51
C GLY A 176 -9.84 -6.02 -2.49
N PRO A 177 -10.72 -5.01 -2.33
CA PRO A 177 -12.14 -5.21 -2.55
C PRO A 177 -12.41 -5.50 -4.04
N THR A 178 -13.41 -6.35 -4.31
CA THR A 178 -13.67 -6.90 -5.65
C THR A 178 -15.10 -6.67 -6.12
N ASP A 179 -16.08 -6.83 -5.22
CA ASP A 179 -17.49 -6.58 -5.49
C ASP A 179 -18.07 -5.71 -4.38
N PHE A 180 -18.23 -4.42 -4.67
CA PHE A 180 -18.73 -3.45 -3.72
C PHE A 180 -20.16 -3.77 -3.26
N THR A 181 -21.00 -4.35 -4.13
CA THR A 181 -22.39 -4.67 -3.76
C THR A 181 -22.45 -5.80 -2.72
N VAL A 182 -21.56 -6.79 -2.84
CA VAL A 182 -21.41 -7.85 -1.84
C VAL A 182 -20.65 -7.36 -0.62
N PHE A 183 -19.63 -6.54 -0.79
CA PHE A 183 -18.83 -5.98 0.29
C PHE A 183 -19.72 -5.23 1.29
N VAL A 184 -20.48 -4.22 0.83
CA VAL A 184 -21.29 -3.38 1.73
C VAL A 184 -22.48 -4.11 2.37
N THR A 185 -22.81 -5.31 1.90
CA THR A 185 -23.86 -6.17 2.46
C THR A 185 -23.30 -7.35 3.25
N THR A 186 -21.98 -7.46 3.41
CA THR A 186 -21.35 -8.50 4.21
C THR A 186 -21.54 -8.20 5.70
N PRO A 187 -22.06 -9.14 6.51
CA PRO A 187 -22.25 -8.94 7.94
C PRO A 187 -20.97 -8.52 8.66
N GLY A 188 -21.03 -7.47 9.48
CA GLY A 188 -19.88 -6.88 10.18
C GLY A 188 -19.15 -5.78 9.42
N TYR A 189 -19.57 -5.45 8.19
CA TYR A 189 -18.97 -4.41 7.35
C TYR A 189 -20.00 -3.35 6.92
N GLU A 190 -21.12 -3.24 7.63
CA GLU A 190 -22.25 -2.38 7.28
C GLU A 190 -21.88 -0.89 7.26
N SER A 191 -20.80 -0.48 7.94
CA SER A 191 -20.24 0.87 7.88
C SER A 191 -19.86 1.29 6.45
N HIS A 192 -19.55 0.33 5.58
CA HIS A 192 -19.21 0.55 4.17
C HIS A 192 -20.45 0.85 3.29
N ALA A 193 -21.67 0.57 3.77
CA ALA A 193 -22.91 0.88 3.05
C ALA A 193 -23.33 2.36 3.10
N THR A 194 -22.64 3.17 3.90
CA THR A 194 -22.94 4.60 4.08
C THR A 194 -22.52 5.45 2.88
N ASP A 195 -23.07 6.65 2.74
CA ASP A 195 -22.71 7.62 1.69
C ASP A 195 -21.35 8.30 1.91
N VAL A 196 -20.78 8.17 3.11
CA VAL A 196 -19.46 8.68 3.48
C VAL A 196 -18.37 7.61 3.43
N SER A 197 -18.71 6.37 3.06
CA SER A 197 -17.73 5.28 2.96
C SER A 197 -16.69 5.55 1.85
N PRO A 198 -15.49 4.93 1.94
CA PRO A 198 -14.50 5.00 0.87
C PRO A 198 -15.07 4.61 -0.50
N GLU A 199 -15.88 3.56 -0.54
CA GLU A 199 -16.53 3.04 -1.74
C GLU A 199 -17.53 4.05 -2.31
N ALA A 200 -18.36 4.64 -1.44
CA ALA A 200 -19.34 5.64 -1.85
C ALA A 200 -18.68 6.92 -2.39
N LYS A 201 -17.61 7.40 -1.74
CA LYS A 201 -16.84 8.54 -2.22
C LYS A 201 -16.15 8.25 -3.55
N LEU A 202 -15.66 7.03 -3.74
CA LEU A 202 -15.04 6.61 -5.00
C LEU A 202 -16.04 6.70 -6.16
N ILE A 203 -17.24 6.15 -6.02
CA ILE A 203 -18.24 6.12 -7.11
C ILE A 203 -19.16 7.35 -7.14
N GLY A 204 -19.03 8.28 -6.19
CA GLY A 204 -19.85 9.49 -6.09
C GLY A 204 -21.28 9.20 -5.67
N GLY A 205 -21.49 8.34 -4.68
CA GLY A 205 -22.78 8.04 -4.06
C GLY A 205 -22.80 6.67 -3.36
N ALA A 206 -23.74 6.48 -2.44
CA ALA A 206 -23.86 5.22 -1.71
C ALA A 206 -24.08 4.01 -2.66
N VAL A 207 -23.38 2.91 -2.37
CA VAL A 207 -23.18 1.77 -3.28
C VAL A 207 -24.51 1.15 -3.72
N MET A 208 -25.42 0.90 -2.78
CA MET A 208 -26.67 0.19 -3.06
C MET A 208 -27.68 1.03 -3.86
N GLN A 209 -27.54 2.36 -3.86
CA GLN A 209 -28.32 3.28 -4.70
C GLN A 209 -27.66 3.55 -6.06
N ASN A 210 -26.41 3.16 -6.25
CA ASN A 210 -25.62 3.43 -7.46
C ASN A 210 -25.05 2.13 -8.07
N LYS A 211 -25.87 1.08 -8.17
CA LYS A 211 -25.43 -0.27 -8.58
C LYS A 211 -24.75 -0.32 -9.96
N ASP A 212 -25.20 0.51 -10.91
CA ASP A 212 -24.55 0.58 -12.23
C ASP A 212 -23.12 1.13 -12.14
N LYS A 213 -22.88 2.11 -11.26
CA LYS A 213 -21.53 2.60 -10.98
C LYS A 213 -20.71 1.57 -10.21
N ALA A 214 -21.34 0.86 -9.27
CA ALA A 214 -20.70 -0.23 -8.54
C ALA A 214 -20.22 -1.34 -9.51
N ALA A 215 -21.07 -1.75 -10.46
CA ALA A 215 -20.69 -2.72 -11.49
C ALA A 215 -19.48 -2.25 -12.31
N ARG A 216 -19.40 -0.96 -12.64
CA ARG A 216 -18.27 -0.41 -13.40
C ARG A 216 -16.95 -0.40 -12.63
N VAL A 217 -16.98 -0.22 -11.31
CA VAL A 217 -15.76 -0.18 -10.48
C VAL A 217 -15.31 -1.57 -10.02
N ASN A 218 -16.19 -2.57 -10.08
CA ASN A 218 -15.92 -3.94 -9.62
C ASN A 218 -15.02 -4.72 -10.61
N PRO A 219 -13.80 -5.17 -10.22
CA PRO A 219 -12.97 -6.03 -11.07
C PRO A 219 -13.67 -7.30 -11.54
N ILE A 220 -14.51 -7.91 -10.70
CA ILE A 220 -15.19 -9.18 -11.01
C ILE A 220 -16.09 -9.09 -12.26
N THR A 221 -16.58 -7.89 -12.59
CA THR A 221 -17.42 -7.64 -13.77
C THR A 221 -16.70 -7.95 -15.08
N TYR A 222 -15.38 -7.79 -15.11
CA TYR A 222 -14.60 -7.82 -16.34
C TYR A 222 -13.82 -9.12 -16.54
N VAL A 223 -13.95 -10.09 -15.63
CA VAL A 223 -13.17 -11.32 -15.67
C VAL A 223 -13.40 -12.07 -16.98
N THR A 224 -12.32 -12.33 -17.72
CA THR A 224 -12.31 -13.14 -18.94
C THR A 224 -11.22 -14.20 -18.89
N LYS A 225 -11.27 -15.17 -19.82
CA LYS A 225 -10.24 -16.22 -19.93
C LYS A 225 -8.86 -15.70 -20.38
N ASP A 226 -8.82 -14.49 -20.96
CA ASP A 226 -7.61 -13.89 -21.53
C ASP A 226 -6.91 -12.92 -20.54
N ASP A 227 -7.37 -12.93 -19.28
CA ASP A 227 -6.80 -12.17 -18.17
C ASP A 227 -5.43 -12.75 -17.75
N PRO A 228 -4.51 -11.93 -17.22
CA PRO A 228 -3.21 -12.39 -16.76
C PRO A 228 -3.34 -13.28 -15.51
N PRO A 229 -2.30 -14.05 -15.14
CA PRO A 229 -2.27 -14.77 -13.87
C PRO A 229 -2.36 -13.84 -12.65
N PHE A 230 -3.05 -14.32 -11.61
CA PHE A 230 -3.26 -13.62 -10.34
C PHE A 230 -2.58 -14.36 -9.19
N LEU A 231 -1.95 -13.60 -8.30
CA LEU A 231 -1.64 -13.97 -6.92
C LEU A 231 -2.46 -13.06 -6.00
N MET A 232 -3.21 -13.64 -5.07
CA MET A 232 -4.09 -12.93 -4.15
C MET A 232 -3.73 -13.34 -2.72
N VAL A 233 -3.49 -12.37 -1.84
CA VAL A 233 -3.09 -12.64 -0.44
C VAL A 233 -4.01 -11.88 0.51
N HIS A 234 -4.65 -12.58 1.46
CA HIS A 234 -5.64 -11.98 2.35
C HIS A 234 -5.60 -12.59 3.76
N GLY A 235 -5.68 -11.76 4.80
CA GLY A 235 -5.84 -12.21 6.18
C GLY A 235 -7.28 -12.57 6.53
N ASP A 236 -7.50 -13.67 7.26
CA ASP A 236 -8.88 -14.10 7.59
C ASP A 236 -9.52 -13.35 8.77
N LYS A 237 -8.78 -12.44 9.41
CA LYS A 237 -9.24 -11.51 10.46
C LYS A 237 -9.16 -10.04 10.02
N ASP A 238 -9.13 -9.78 8.72
CA ASP A 238 -9.17 -8.43 8.17
C ASP A 238 -10.45 -7.72 8.62
N PRO A 239 -10.40 -6.61 9.40
CA PRO A 239 -11.59 -5.90 9.85
C PRO A 239 -12.04 -4.80 8.88
N THR A 240 -11.34 -4.62 7.76
CA THR A 240 -11.54 -3.50 6.82
C THR A 240 -12.13 -4.00 5.51
N VAL A 241 -11.57 -5.07 4.95
CA VAL A 241 -12.07 -5.71 3.73
C VAL A 241 -12.38 -7.16 4.06
N PRO A 242 -13.61 -7.64 3.85
CA PRO A 242 -13.93 -9.02 4.16
C PRO A 242 -13.19 -9.96 3.22
N ILE A 243 -12.65 -11.05 3.76
CA ILE A 243 -11.94 -12.08 2.98
C ILE A 243 -12.79 -12.66 1.83
N ASN A 244 -14.12 -12.58 1.93
CA ASN A 244 -15.01 -12.99 0.87
C ASN A 244 -14.78 -12.23 -0.45
N GLN A 245 -14.19 -11.03 -0.42
CA GLN A 245 -13.83 -10.27 -1.62
C GLN A 245 -12.79 -11.02 -2.47
N SER A 246 -11.71 -11.50 -1.83
CA SER A 246 -10.72 -12.33 -2.52
C SER A 246 -11.28 -13.71 -2.87
N GLN A 247 -12.15 -14.30 -2.05
CA GLN A 247 -12.79 -15.56 -2.41
C GLN A 247 -13.64 -15.43 -3.68
N LEU A 248 -14.41 -14.34 -3.82
CA LEU A 248 -15.25 -14.08 -4.99
C LEU A 248 -14.41 -13.92 -6.26
N LEU A 249 -13.35 -13.10 -6.22
CA LEU A 249 -12.46 -12.92 -7.37
C LEU A 249 -11.79 -14.24 -7.78
N PHE A 250 -11.30 -15.01 -6.80
CA PHE A 250 -10.64 -16.29 -7.07
C PHE A 250 -11.60 -17.27 -7.75
N GLN A 251 -12.86 -17.36 -7.28
CA GLN A 251 -13.84 -18.24 -7.90
C GLN A 251 -14.20 -17.80 -9.33
N ALA A 252 -14.29 -16.49 -9.57
CA ALA A 252 -14.54 -15.96 -10.91
C ALA A 252 -13.39 -16.31 -11.88
N LEU A 253 -12.14 -16.03 -11.49
CA LEU A 253 -10.94 -16.35 -12.26
C LEU A 253 -10.80 -17.86 -12.52
N LYS A 254 -11.03 -18.68 -11.49
CA LYS A 254 -11.01 -20.14 -11.61
C LYS A 254 -12.05 -20.63 -12.62
N LYS A 255 -13.27 -20.08 -12.57
CA LYS A 255 -14.37 -20.45 -13.48
C LYS A 255 -14.06 -20.09 -14.94
N THR A 256 -13.28 -19.05 -15.19
CA THR A 256 -12.82 -18.65 -16.53
C THR A 256 -11.48 -19.26 -16.92
N GLU A 257 -10.97 -20.23 -16.14
CA GLU A 257 -9.71 -20.94 -16.38
C GLU A 257 -8.46 -20.05 -16.38
N VAL A 258 -8.56 -18.89 -15.72
CA VAL A 258 -7.41 -18.00 -15.47
C VAL A 258 -6.55 -18.60 -14.36
N SER A 259 -5.23 -18.53 -14.53
CA SER A 259 -4.28 -18.93 -13.51
C SER A 259 -4.44 -18.03 -12.28
N ALA A 260 -4.82 -18.59 -11.14
CA ALA A 260 -5.05 -17.82 -9.93
C ALA A 260 -4.51 -18.58 -8.72
N HIS A 261 -3.73 -17.91 -7.88
CA HIS A 261 -3.29 -18.41 -6.59
C HIS A 261 -3.89 -17.54 -5.50
N PHE A 262 -4.78 -18.10 -4.67
CA PHE A 262 -5.29 -17.42 -3.49
C PHE A 262 -4.65 -17.95 -2.20
N HIS A 263 -3.99 -17.07 -1.46
CA HIS A 263 -3.34 -17.38 -0.19
C HIS A 263 -4.07 -16.72 0.99
N THR A 264 -4.49 -17.54 1.95
CA THR A 264 -5.06 -17.07 3.21
C THR A 264 -4.00 -17.03 4.30
N ILE A 265 -3.93 -15.93 5.05
CA ILE A 265 -3.07 -15.82 6.25
C ILE A 265 -3.98 -15.85 7.49
N HIS A 266 -4.05 -16.99 8.15
CA HIS A 266 -4.87 -17.19 9.35
C HIS A 266 -4.40 -16.30 10.51
N GLY A 267 -5.31 -15.55 11.12
CA GLY A 267 -5.04 -14.61 12.20
C GLY A 267 -4.54 -13.24 11.75
N ALA A 268 -4.24 -13.03 10.45
CA ALA A 268 -3.83 -11.72 9.96
C ALA A 268 -5.03 -10.80 9.72
N GLY A 269 -4.82 -9.50 9.96
CA GLY A 269 -5.77 -8.43 9.66
C GLY A 269 -5.52 -7.79 8.28
N HIS A 270 -5.81 -6.48 8.18
CA HIS A 270 -5.62 -5.68 6.97
C HIS A 270 -4.14 -5.31 6.72
N GLY A 271 -3.31 -6.31 6.41
CA GLY A 271 -1.86 -6.20 6.34
C GLY A 271 -1.15 -6.60 7.64
N GLY A 272 0.07 -6.12 7.84
CA GLY A 272 0.83 -6.31 9.09
C GLY A 272 1.70 -7.57 9.15
N PRO A 273 2.00 -8.09 10.36
CA PRO A 273 3.05 -9.08 10.62
C PRO A 273 3.01 -10.37 9.78
N GLY A 274 1.84 -10.82 9.31
CA GLY A 274 1.74 -11.99 8.43
C GLY A 274 2.17 -11.75 6.99
N PHE A 275 2.05 -10.51 6.49
CA PHE A 275 2.32 -10.18 5.08
C PHE A 275 3.79 -9.90 4.77
N VAL A 276 4.61 -9.78 5.81
CA VAL A 276 6.06 -9.59 5.73
C VAL A 276 6.82 -10.85 6.15
N GLY A 277 6.11 -11.98 6.27
CA GLY A 277 6.73 -13.27 6.51
C GLY A 277 7.53 -13.74 5.30
N LYS A 278 8.66 -14.40 5.54
CA LYS A 278 9.56 -14.92 4.49
C LYS A 278 8.83 -15.80 3.48
N ASN A 279 7.88 -16.63 3.94
CA ASN A 279 7.04 -17.47 3.08
C ASN A 279 6.21 -16.65 2.08
N ILE A 280 5.71 -15.48 2.49
CA ILE A 280 4.95 -14.56 1.63
C ILE A 280 5.91 -13.85 0.67
N GLU A 281 7.06 -13.37 1.15
CA GLU A 281 8.06 -12.72 0.31
C GLU A 281 8.58 -13.65 -0.79
N GLU A 282 8.89 -14.91 -0.45
CA GLU A 282 9.30 -15.96 -1.38
C GLU A 282 8.19 -16.28 -2.39
N MET A 283 6.94 -16.40 -1.94
CA MET A 283 5.78 -16.65 -2.81
C MET A 283 5.60 -15.54 -3.86
N VAL A 284 5.66 -14.27 -3.44
CA VAL A 284 5.53 -13.15 -4.38
C VAL A 284 6.73 -13.08 -5.33
N SER A 285 7.95 -13.33 -4.83
CA SER A 285 9.15 -13.34 -5.66
C SER A 285 9.09 -14.43 -6.71
N GLN A 286 8.68 -15.64 -6.31
CA GLN A 286 8.48 -16.77 -7.21
C GLN A 286 7.40 -16.47 -8.25
N PHE A 287 6.26 -15.92 -7.84
CA PHE A 287 5.19 -15.53 -8.75
C PHE A 287 5.69 -14.58 -9.84
N PHE A 288 6.37 -13.49 -9.48
CA PHE A 288 6.90 -12.56 -10.49
C PHE A 288 8.03 -13.17 -11.32
N ALA A 289 8.88 -14.04 -10.75
CA ALA A 289 9.93 -14.70 -11.51
C ALA A 289 9.35 -15.65 -12.57
N GLU A 290 8.36 -16.44 -12.19
CA GLU A 290 7.65 -17.34 -13.10
C GLU A 290 6.96 -16.56 -14.22
N ARG A 291 6.26 -15.46 -13.89
CA ARG A 291 5.45 -14.72 -14.88
C ARG A 291 6.21 -13.71 -15.72
N LEU A 292 7.30 -13.13 -15.22
CA LEU A 292 7.99 -12.02 -15.89
C LEU A 292 9.44 -12.33 -16.29
N LYS A 293 10.01 -13.46 -15.90
CA LYS A 293 11.39 -13.85 -16.28
C LYS A 293 11.47 -15.19 -16.98
N SER A 294 10.55 -16.09 -16.68
CA SER A 294 10.44 -17.38 -17.36
C SER A 294 9.26 -17.38 -18.33
N SER A 295 9.32 -18.23 -19.36
CA SER A 295 8.18 -18.56 -20.21
C SER A 295 7.37 -19.75 -19.67
N SER A 296 7.41 -20.00 -18.35
CA SER A 296 6.79 -21.20 -17.77
C SER A 296 5.26 -21.16 -17.87
N ALA A 297 4.69 -22.31 -18.26
CA ALA A 297 3.27 -22.49 -18.45
C ALA A 297 2.52 -22.74 -17.13
N LYS A 298 1.28 -22.20 -17.09
CA LYS A 298 0.15 -22.40 -16.18
C LYS A 298 0.44 -23.01 -14.80
N THR A 299 0.36 -22.16 -13.77
CA THR A 299 -0.10 -22.64 -12.45
C THR A 299 -1.63 -22.74 -12.54
N GLU A 300 -2.19 -23.90 -12.28
CA GLU A 300 -3.64 -24.08 -12.15
C GLU A 300 -4.21 -23.22 -11.00
N ALA A 301 -5.54 -23.11 -10.92
CA ALA A 301 -6.18 -22.42 -9.80
C ALA A 301 -5.83 -23.10 -8.47
N LEU A 302 -5.04 -22.43 -7.63
CA LEU A 302 -4.47 -22.97 -6.39
C LEU A 302 -4.92 -22.15 -5.19
N THR A 303 -5.24 -22.83 -4.08
CA THR A 303 -5.38 -22.20 -2.76
C THR A 303 -4.29 -22.71 -1.83
N THR A 304 -3.64 -21.82 -1.08
CA THR A 304 -2.72 -22.20 0.00
C THR A 304 -2.98 -21.37 1.25
N GLU A 305 -2.44 -21.81 2.39
CA GLU A 305 -2.70 -21.19 3.69
C GLU A 305 -1.39 -21.05 4.48
N SER A 306 -1.31 -20.02 5.31
CA SER A 306 -0.29 -19.86 6.34
C SER A 306 -0.91 -19.26 7.61
N THR A 307 -0.17 -19.23 8.70
CA THR A 307 -0.59 -18.59 9.94
C THR A 307 0.20 -17.30 10.16
N ALA A 308 -0.47 -16.27 10.68
CA ALA A 308 0.18 -15.08 11.21
C ALA A 308 0.89 -15.44 12.52
N ASP A 309 1.98 -16.19 12.44
CA ASP A 309 2.71 -16.61 13.61
C ASP A 309 3.54 -15.44 14.16
N ALA A 310 3.15 -14.93 15.34
CA ALA A 310 3.93 -13.93 16.06
C ALA A 310 5.32 -14.47 16.50
N THR A 311 5.52 -15.79 16.50
CA THR A 311 6.75 -16.46 16.96
C THR A 311 7.74 -16.77 15.84
N LEU A 312 7.35 -16.66 14.55
CA LEU A 312 8.22 -16.86 13.38
C LEU A 312 8.95 -15.59 12.91
N MET A 313 8.98 -14.54 13.73
CA MET A 313 9.97 -13.47 13.54
C MET A 313 11.36 -14.07 13.80
N GLU A 314 12.01 -14.61 12.77
CA GLU A 314 13.39 -15.08 12.87
C GLU A 314 14.26 -13.95 13.46
N ARG A 315 15.04 -14.36 14.45
CA ARG A 315 15.95 -13.57 15.27
C ARG A 315 16.88 -12.78 14.36
N ASP A 316 17.10 -11.48 14.64
CA ASP A 316 18.25 -10.79 14.06
C ASP A 316 19.53 -11.49 14.57
N PRO A 317 20.36 -12.08 13.69
CA PRO A 317 21.60 -12.75 14.10
C PRO A 317 22.58 -11.81 14.81
N ARG A 318 22.35 -10.50 14.77
CA ARG A 318 23.25 -9.47 15.31
C ARG A 318 22.96 -9.08 16.75
N THR A 319 21.78 -9.36 17.30
CA THR A 319 21.41 -8.83 18.62
C THR A 319 21.11 -9.86 19.69
N GLY A 320 20.77 -11.11 19.36
CA GLY A 320 20.77 -12.23 20.32
C GLY A 320 19.87 -12.12 21.56
N VAL A 321 19.02 -11.10 21.69
CA VAL A 321 18.15 -10.88 22.86
C VAL A 321 16.74 -11.43 22.61
N PRO A 322 16.18 -12.27 23.50
CA PRO A 322 14.82 -12.81 23.35
C PRO A 322 13.75 -11.74 23.66
N PRO A 323 12.61 -11.70 22.95
CA PRO A 323 11.51 -10.82 23.30
C PRO A 323 10.67 -11.46 24.42
N THR A 324 10.63 -10.82 25.58
CA THR A 324 9.64 -11.10 26.63
C THR A 324 8.25 -10.69 26.13
N GLY A 325 7.25 -11.54 26.39
CA GLY A 325 5.85 -11.38 25.93
C GLY A 325 5.08 -10.25 26.62
N GLY A 326 5.55 -9.02 26.50
CA GLY A 326 4.84 -7.80 26.90
C GLY A 326 4.15 -7.13 25.72
N ARG A 327 3.08 -6.36 25.99
CA ARG A 327 2.48 -5.43 25.02
C ARG A 327 3.60 -4.58 24.39
N ARG A 328 3.61 -4.38 23.07
CA ARG A 328 4.56 -3.45 22.43
C ARG A 328 4.34 -2.05 23.01
N SER A 329 5.18 -1.69 23.97
CA SER A 329 5.24 -0.37 24.57
C SER A 329 6.33 0.46 23.89
N ILE A 330 6.12 1.77 23.82
CA ILE A 330 7.14 2.72 23.37
C ILE A 330 8.26 2.69 24.42
N PRO A 331 9.54 2.47 24.09
CA PRO A 331 10.62 2.47 25.09
C PRO A 331 10.66 3.77 25.89
N TRP A 332 11.01 3.70 27.17
CA TRP A 332 11.05 4.87 28.06
C TRP A 332 11.97 5.97 27.51
N GLU A 333 13.11 5.58 26.96
CA GLU A 333 14.11 6.48 26.36
C GLU A 333 13.59 7.18 25.11
N ALA A 334 12.62 6.59 24.42
CA ALA A 334 11.95 7.22 23.28
C ALA A 334 10.87 8.22 23.72
N ILE A 335 10.31 8.05 24.93
CA ILE A 335 9.37 8.99 25.54
C ILE A 335 10.15 10.19 26.09
N THR A 336 11.19 9.98 26.88
CA THR A 336 12.02 11.07 27.44
C THR A 336 12.81 11.77 26.33
N GLY A 337 13.43 11.05 25.39
CA GLY A 337 14.22 11.67 24.31
C GLY A 337 13.43 12.63 23.41
N ARG A 338 12.09 12.57 23.42
CA ARG A 338 11.21 13.49 22.68
C ARG A 338 10.53 14.54 23.56
N ASN A 339 10.33 14.24 24.84
CA ASN A 339 9.41 14.97 25.69
C ASN A 339 10.02 15.45 27.01
N ASP A 340 11.21 15.01 27.41
CA ASP A 340 11.90 15.54 28.59
C ASP A 340 12.71 16.78 28.15
N LYS A 341 12.09 17.96 28.25
CA LYS A 341 12.68 19.21 27.70
C LYS A 341 13.67 19.83 28.68
N ASP A 342 13.42 19.66 29.97
CA ASP A 342 14.29 20.19 31.02
C ASP A 342 15.38 19.21 31.49
N LYS A 343 15.33 17.95 31.02
CA LYS A 343 16.31 16.88 31.23
C LYS A 343 16.38 16.41 32.68
N ASP A 344 15.26 16.45 33.40
CA ASP A 344 15.16 16.00 34.77
C ASP A 344 14.88 14.49 34.91
N GLY A 345 14.68 13.80 33.78
CA GLY A 345 14.39 12.37 33.71
C GLY A 345 12.91 12.03 33.92
N LYS A 346 12.03 13.03 33.96
CA LYS A 346 10.57 12.91 34.01
C LYS A 346 9.97 13.60 32.79
N VAL A 347 8.67 13.39 32.57
CA VAL A 347 7.95 14.10 31.50
C VAL A 347 6.66 14.65 32.07
N SER A 348 6.58 15.96 32.22
CA SER A 348 5.34 16.63 32.61
C SER A 348 4.29 16.60 31.50
N LYS A 349 3.03 16.81 31.89
CA LYS A 349 1.92 16.92 30.95
C LYS A 349 2.13 18.02 29.90
N GLU A 350 2.79 19.11 30.27
CA GLU A 350 3.08 20.25 29.41
C GLU A 350 4.19 19.96 28.40
N GLU A 351 5.07 19.01 28.70
CA GLU A 351 6.15 18.63 27.79
C GLU A 351 5.78 17.49 26.84
N PHE A 352 4.81 16.66 27.24
CA PHE A 352 4.36 15.52 26.45
C PHE A 352 3.70 15.93 25.12
N SER A 353 4.33 15.57 24.01
CA SER A 353 3.89 15.90 22.64
C SER A 353 2.88 14.91 22.04
N GLY A 354 2.49 13.87 22.77
CA GLY A 354 1.53 12.86 22.32
C GLY A 354 0.06 13.17 22.64
N PRO A 355 -0.89 12.28 22.27
CA PRO A 355 -2.30 12.45 22.58
C PRO A 355 -2.56 12.57 24.10
N PRO A 356 -3.41 13.52 24.57
CA PRO A 356 -3.71 13.68 26.00
C PRO A 356 -4.29 12.44 26.68
N GLN A 357 -5.02 11.61 25.93
CA GLN A 357 -5.56 10.34 26.43
C GLN A 357 -4.47 9.30 26.70
N LEU A 358 -3.37 9.36 25.94
CA LEU A 358 -2.22 8.48 26.15
C LEU A 358 -1.43 8.91 27.40
N PHE A 359 -1.27 10.22 27.63
CA PHE A 359 -0.64 10.72 28.85
C PHE A 359 -1.36 10.22 30.10
N LYS A 360 -2.70 10.38 30.16
CA LYS A 360 -3.54 9.89 31.26
C LYS A 360 -3.49 8.37 31.47
N LEU A 361 -3.12 7.61 30.45
CA LEU A 361 -3.03 6.16 30.50
C LEU A 361 -1.67 5.69 31.04
N LEU A 362 -0.64 6.52 30.87
CA LEU A 362 0.73 6.29 31.34
C LEU A 362 0.96 6.84 32.76
N ASP A 363 0.35 7.98 33.08
CA ASP A 363 0.35 8.63 34.40
C ASP A 363 -0.58 7.84 35.36
N GLN A 364 -0.04 6.79 35.99
CA GLN A 364 -0.85 5.85 36.75
C GLN A 364 -1.19 6.37 38.14
N ASN A 365 -0.34 7.22 38.71
CA ASN A 365 -0.57 7.84 40.01
C ASN A 365 -1.37 9.15 39.90
N SER A 366 -1.60 9.66 38.68
CA SER A 366 -2.33 10.89 38.37
C SER A 366 -1.71 12.15 39.00
N ASP A 367 -0.40 12.18 39.16
CA ASP A 367 0.34 13.31 39.73
C ASP A 367 0.73 14.36 38.66
N GLY A 368 0.48 14.07 37.38
CA GLY A 368 0.78 14.96 36.26
C GLY A 368 2.20 14.85 35.71
N MET A 369 2.98 13.87 36.18
CA MET A 369 4.32 13.53 35.71
C MET A 369 4.34 12.10 35.21
N LEU A 370 5.15 11.82 34.19
CA LEU A 370 5.48 10.45 33.82
C LEU A 370 6.88 10.13 34.35
N GLU A 371 6.99 8.99 35.02
CA GLU A 371 8.28 8.42 35.44
C GLU A 371 8.54 7.05 34.81
N GLN A 372 9.81 6.65 34.78
CA GLN A 372 10.25 5.35 34.27
C GLN A 372 9.55 4.19 34.98
N SER A 373 9.36 4.32 36.29
CA SER A 373 8.72 3.32 37.14
C SER A 373 7.26 3.07 36.76
N GLU A 374 6.52 4.11 36.41
CA GLU A 374 5.12 4.02 35.98
C GLU A 374 4.99 3.48 34.57
N HIS A 375 5.92 3.88 33.69
CA HIS A 375 6.05 3.30 32.37
C HIS A 375 6.28 1.80 32.47
N GLU A 376 7.29 1.36 33.23
CA GLU A 376 7.59 -0.06 33.44
C GLU A 376 6.40 -0.81 34.05
N ALA A 377 5.69 -0.21 35.01
CA ALA A 377 4.47 -0.79 35.59
C ALA A 377 3.34 -0.92 34.56
N PHE A 378 3.17 0.05 33.66
CA PHE A 378 2.21 0.00 32.56
C PHE A 378 2.56 -1.09 31.53
N VAL A 379 3.83 -1.21 31.16
CA VAL A 379 4.32 -2.24 30.22
C VAL A 379 4.12 -3.64 30.78
N ASN A 380 4.37 -3.82 32.08
CA ASN A 380 4.33 -5.12 32.75
C ASN A 380 2.94 -5.50 33.28
N ARG A 381 1.90 -4.68 33.06
CA ARG A 381 0.55 -4.97 33.55
C ARG A 381 -0.06 -6.15 32.78
N PRO A 382 -0.46 -7.26 33.45
CA PRO A 382 -1.14 -8.36 32.79
C PRO A 382 -2.46 -7.87 32.18
N GLY A 383 -2.71 -8.25 30.92
CA GLY A 383 -3.95 -7.90 30.22
C GLY A 383 -5.19 -8.47 30.94
N PRO A 384 -6.40 -7.93 30.69
CA PRO A 384 -7.61 -8.55 31.21
C PRO A 384 -7.68 -10.00 30.75
N ARG A 385 -7.87 -10.92 31.70
CA ARG A 385 -8.21 -12.31 31.40
C ARG A 385 -9.63 -12.35 30.80
N PRO A 386 -9.89 -13.26 29.84
CA PRO A 386 -11.07 -13.24 28.99
C PRO A 386 -12.39 -13.24 29.76
#